data_AF-A0A2M7ZYQ0-F1
#
_entry.id   AF-A0A2M7ZYQ0-F1
#
_cell.length_a   1.000
_cell.length_b   1.000
_cell.length_c   1.000
_cell.angle_alpha   90.00
_cell.angle_beta   90.00
_cell.angle_gamma   90.00
#
_symmetry.space_group_name_H-M   'P 1'
#
loop_
_entity.id
_entity.type
_entity.pdbx_description
1 polymer ?
#
loop_
_entity_poly.entity_id
_entity_poly.type
_entity_poly.pdbx_seq_one_letter_code
_entity_poly.pdbx_strand_id
1 'polypeptide(L)'
;MSVGTTSNGAKLNIFSQLEDLRLIYDNSNYVSFLASSSSGLAINLSNNYGKWVMVGNATSPSFVHGNKDNALLGTNIEGSAILSGGESLGEYAGPNIINNSQYSVIGGGYGHKIDWLGTGDPGRGNFIGGNGGNGGNIIEKSPQYSSIVGGDKNKITSTTNIAPYADFIGGGNTHTIDSNGVGHNVIMGGQSSNYVYGNGYASVGGGSRGTAWDYSFSGANSQAGSSGKAYAVAGGGYSCPATGAYSMNISGGYCYSLASGQYSFASGIHAKATHDGSFVWTDSNNYDFSSEAINNAKFRATGGMRFVTAIDGSGNTTKALTLSTAGNAVITGGVKLATTDTKPICDSSTRGYLWFTQGTSTVKDSFETCAKDATNTYAWRTIY
;
A
#
# COMPACT_ATOMS: atom_id res chain seq x y z
N MET A 1 0.19 -59.31 1.88
CA MET A 1 -0.03 -59.46 0.43
C MET A 1 -1.40 -58.89 0.08
N SER A 2 -1.50 -57.84 -0.73
CA SER A 2 -2.69 -57.70 -1.60
C SER A 2 -2.25 -57.27 -3.00
N VAL A 3 -2.71 -58.07 -3.95
CA VAL A 3 -2.36 -58.19 -5.36
C VAL A 3 -3.40 -57.46 -6.22
N GLY A 4 -3.04 -56.89 -7.38
CA GLY A 4 -3.98 -56.40 -8.40
C GLY A 4 -3.63 -56.90 -9.81
N THR A 5 -4.63 -57.23 -10.64
CA THR A 5 -4.61 -58.15 -11.80
C THR A 5 -5.08 -57.42 -13.09
N THR A 6 -4.55 -57.73 -14.28
CA THR A 6 -4.85 -57.04 -15.56
C THR A 6 -5.61 -57.73 -16.69
N SER A 7 -5.68 -59.05 -16.88
CA SER A 7 -6.83 -59.50 -17.68
C SER A 7 -8.09 -58.90 -17.04
N ASN A 8 -8.31 -58.97 -15.76
CA ASN A 8 -8.31 -60.20 -15.03
C ASN A 8 -7.00 -61.03 -15.01
N GLY A 9 -5.83 -60.50 -14.62
CA GLY A 9 -4.57 -61.25 -14.64
C GLY A 9 -3.35 -60.68 -13.93
N ALA A 10 -2.60 -59.76 -14.55
CA ALA A 10 -1.23 -59.46 -14.12
C ALA A 10 -1.08 -58.73 -12.80
N LYS A 11 -0.27 -59.36 -11.94
CA LYS A 11 0.10 -59.00 -10.57
C LYS A 11 1.52 -58.45 -10.54
N LEU A 12 1.78 -57.40 -9.76
CA LEU A 12 3.13 -57.08 -9.29
C LEU A 12 3.56 -58.16 -8.27
N ASN A 13 4.70 -58.82 -8.52
CA ASN A 13 5.38 -59.72 -7.59
C ASN A 13 6.77 -59.13 -7.27
N ILE A 14 7.12 -59.01 -5.98
CA ILE A 14 8.42 -58.53 -5.50
C ILE A 14 9.34 -59.75 -5.33
N PHE A 15 10.51 -59.75 -5.95
CA PHE A 15 11.56 -60.75 -5.69
C PHE A 15 12.88 -60.03 -5.37
N SER A 16 13.29 -60.09 -4.11
CA SER A 16 14.46 -59.41 -3.58
C SER A 16 15.22 -60.32 -2.60
N GLN A 17 16.52 -60.11 -2.45
CA GLN A 17 17.32 -60.71 -1.36
C GLN A 17 17.36 -59.80 -0.11
N LEU A 18 16.76 -58.60 -0.16
CA LEU A 18 16.70 -57.59 0.90
C LEU A 18 15.25 -57.02 1.05
N GLU A 19 14.91 -56.34 2.15
CA GLU A 19 13.57 -55.77 2.36
C GLU A 19 13.35 -54.49 1.51
N ASP A 20 12.48 -54.55 0.49
CA ASP A 20 12.14 -53.41 -0.40
C ASP A 20 10.77 -52.73 -0.14
N LEU A 21 9.80 -53.45 0.44
CA LEU A 21 8.48 -52.92 0.81
C LEU A 21 7.98 -53.55 2.09
N ARG A 22 7.84 -52.74 3.15
CA ARG A 22 7.40 -53.19 4.47
C ARG A 22 6.02 -52.60 4.81
N LEU A 23 4.98 -53.40 4.64
CA LEU A 23 3.62 -53.08 5.13
C LEU A 23 3.48 -53.68 6.53
N ILE A 24 3.91 -52.93 7.55
CA ILE A 24 3.77 -53.37 8.94
C ILE A 24 2.35 -53.07 9.39
N TYR A 25 1.70 -54.10 9.94
CA TYR A 25 0.52 -53.98 10.79
C TYR A 25 0.97 -54.33 12.20
N ASP A 26 0.95 -53.36 13.11
CA ASP A 26 1.02 -53.60 14.55
C ASP A 26 -0.13 -52.85 15.23
N ASN A 27 -0.30 -53.03 16.54
CA ASN A 27 -1.37 -52.38 17.30
C ASN A 27 -1.29 -50.84 17.31
N SER A 28 -0.32 -50.23 16.62
CA SER A 28 0.00 -48.80 16.62
C SER A 28 0.19 -48.19 15.22
N ASN A 29 0.36 -48.98 14.15
CA ASN A 29 0.69 -48.51 12.80
C ASN A 29 -0.13 -49.22 11.70
N TYR A 30 -0.87 -48.42 10.93
CA TYR A 30 -1.68 -48.87 9.78
C TYR A 30 -1.25 -48.13 8.51
N VAL A 31 -0.38 -48.69 7.68
CA VAL A 31 -0.12 -48.14 6.34
C VAL A 31 -1.06 -48.79 5.34
N SER A 32 -1.89 -47.99 4.66
CA SER A 32 -2.81 -48.49 3.61
C SER A 32 -2.68 -47.69 2.32
N PHE A 33 -2.76 -48.43 1.20
CA PHE A 33 -2.88 -47.88 -0.15
C PHE A 33 -4.31 -48.15 -0.63
N LEU A 34 -5.08 -47.11 -0.91
CA LEU A 34 -6.39 -47.23 -1.55
C LEU A 34 -6.28 -46.63 -2.97
N ALA A 35 -6.49 -47.46 -3.99
CA ALA A 35 -6.58 -47.00 -5.37
C ALA A 35 -7.98 -47.36 -5.91
N SER A 36 -8.78 -46.35 -6.29
CA SER A 36 -10.09 -46.57 -6.91
C SER A 36 -10.40 -45.49 -7.94
N SER A 37 -11.27 -45.79 -8.90
CA SER A 37 -11.72 -44.81 -9.90
C SER A 37 -12.51 -43.64 -9.29
N SER A 38 -13.11 -43.84 -8.10
CA SER A 38 -13.90 -42.83 -7.40
C SER A 38 -13.12 -42.06 -6.33
N SER A 39 -12.03 -42.61 -5.81
CA SER A 39 -11.26 -42.05 -4.68
C SER A 39 -9.83 -41.67 -5.07
N GLY A 40 -9.41 -41.95 -6.31
CA GLY A 40 -8.03 -41.78 -6.76
C GLY A 40 -7.07 -42.70 -6.02
N LEU A 41 -5.84 -42.24 -5.80
CA LEU A 41 -4.81 -42.94 -5.03
C LEU A 41 -4.59 -42.23 -3.69
N ALA A 42 -4.80 -42.97 -2.60
CA ALA A 42 -4.56 -42.51 -1.24
C ALA A 42 -3.54 -43.43 -0.54
N ILE A 43 -2.53 -42.82 0.09
CA ILE A 43 -1.62 -43.47 1.03
C ILE A 43 -1.93 -42.89 2.41
N ASN A 44 -2.51 -43.71 3.29
CA ASN A 44 -2.76 -43.34 4.68
C ASN A 44 -1.65 -43.91 5.55
N LEU A 45 -0.93 -43.04 6.27
CA LEU A 45 0.16 -43.39 7.16
C LEU A 45 -0.36 -43.43 8.61
N SER A 46 -1.13 -44.46 8.99
CA SER A 46 -1.76 -44.65 10.31
C SER A 46 -2.65 -43.48 10.80
N ASN A 47 -3.35 -43.67 11.92
CA ASN A 47 -4.36 -42.71 12.41
C ASN A 47 -3.77 -41.36 12.89
N ASN A 48 -2.43 -41.27 13.00
CA ASN A 48 -1.72 -40.11 13.55
C ASN A 48 -0.69 -39.47 12.60
N TYR A 49 -0.44 -39.99 11.39
CA TYR A 49 0.52 -39.35 10.46
C TYR A 49 -0.12 -38.96 9.12
N GLY A 50 0.69 -38.28 8.31
CA GLY A 50 0.24 -37.48 7.18
C GLY A 50 -0.59 -38.21 6.13
N LYS A 51 -1.43 -37.42 5.47
CA LYS A 51 -2.27 -37.74 4.32
C LYS A 51 -1.47 -37.59 3.03
N TRP A 52 -1.69 -38.49 2.07
CA TRP A 52 -1.29 -38.29 0.68
C TRP A 52 -2.42 -38.81 -0.20
N VAL A 53 -3.16 -37.89 -0.82
CA VAL A 53 -4.38 -38.20 -1.57
C VAL A 53 -4.37 -37.46 -2.89
N MET A 54 -4.51 -38.20 -3.99
CA MET A 54 -4.92 -37.65 -5.28
C MET A 54 -6.43 -37.78 -5.42
N VAL A 55 -7.15 -36.67 -5.52
CA VAL A 55 -8.60 -36.63 -5.78
C VAL A 55 -8.80 -36.41 -7.27
N GLY A 56 -9.31 -37.41 -7.99
CA GLY A 56 -9.35 -37.38 -9.44
C GLY A 56 -10.65 -36.83 -10.03
N ASN A 57 -10.52 -35.94 -11.03
CA ASN A 57 -11.37 -35.96 -12.22
C ASN A 57 -10.44 -36.14 -13.45
N ALA A 58 -10.97 -36.57 -14.60
CA ALA A 58 -10.13 -36.96 -15.74
C ALA A 58 -9.32 -35.79 -16.38
N THR A 59 -9.60 -34.54 -16.01
CA THR A 59 -9.06 -33.34 -16.67
C THR A 59 -8.13 -32.52 -15.79
N SER A 60 -8.43 -32.40 -14.49
CA SER A 60 -7.80 -31.50 -13.52
C SER A 60 -7.79 -32.17 -12.13
N PRO A 61 -6.93 -33.18 -11.91
CA PRO A 61 -6.83 -33.85 -10.62
C PRO A 61 -6.33 -32.91 -9.53
N SER A 62 -6.79 -33.16 -8.31
CA SER A 62 -6.45 -32.39 -7.12
C SER A 62 -5.56 -33.21 -6.19
N PHE A 63 -4.81 -32.54 -5.32
CA PHE A 63 -3.79 -33.18 -4.49
C PHE A 63 -3.83 -32.70 -3.04
N VAL A 64 -3.69 -33.61 -2.09
CA VAL A 64 -3.64 -33.29 -0.66
C VAL A 64 -2.51 -34.05 0.01
N HIS A 65 -1.59 -33.30 0.60
CA HIS A 65 -0.50 -33.83 1.41
C HIS A 65 -0.37 -33.10 2.75
N GLY A 66 0.38 -33.69 3.69
CA GLY A 66 0.63 -33.13 5.01
C GLY A 66 -0.23 -33.76 6.11
N ASN A 67 -0.61 -33.01 7.14
CA ASN A 67 -1.42 -33.47 8.27
C ASN A 67 -2.74 -34.13 7.81
N LYS A 68 -3.22 -35.08 8.61
CA LYS A 68 -4.43 -35.89 8.34
C LYS A 68 -5.70 -35.06 8.12
N ASP A 69 -5.78 -33.89 8.74
CA ASP A 69 -6.94 -33.00 8.71
C ASP A 69 -6.88 -31.99 7.56
N ASN A 70 -5.79 -31.97 6.76
CA ASN A 70 -5.76 -31.20 5.52
C ASN A 70 -6.87 -31.65 4.56
N ALA A 71 -7.57 -30.68 3.99
CA ALA A 71 -8.79 -30.97 3.23
C ALA A 71 -9.00 -30.05 2.03
N LEU A 72 -9.43 -30.67 0.93
CA LEU A 72 -10.14 -30.00 -0.15
C LEU A 72 -11.63 -30.27 0.08
N LEU A 73 -12.43 -29.22 0.22
CA LEU A 73 -13.84 -29.29 0.57
C LEU A 73 -14.71 -28.72 -0.55
N GLY A 74 -15.93 -29.25 -0.69
CA GLY A 74 -16.89 -28.82 -1.70
C GLY A 74 -16.71 -29.51 -3.05
N THR A 75 -17.46 -29.05 -4.05
CA THR A 75 -17.48 -29.64 -5.41
C THR A 75 -16.57 -28.92 -6.39
N ASN A 76 -16.17 -27.68 -6.09
CA ASN A 76 -15.36 -26.84 -6.98
C ASN A 76 -13.88 -26.84 -6.55
N ILE A 77 -13.25 -28.01 -6.55
CA ILE A 77 -11.86 -28.21 -6.06
C ILE A 77 -10.90 -28.71 -7.15
N GLU A 78 -11.33 -28.70 -8.41
CA GLU A 78 -10.52 -29.20 -9.53
C GLU A 78 -9.17 -28.47 -9.65
N GLY A 79 -8.11 -29.23 -9.89
CA GLY A 79 -6.75 -28.71 -10.03
C GLY A 79 -6.17 -28.07 -8.77
N SER A 80 -6.84 -28.16 -7.62
CA SER A 80 -6.38 -27.56 -6.37
C SER A 80 -5.42 -28.48 -5.62
N ALA A 81 -4.46 -27.90 -4.89
CA ALA A 81 -3.43 -28.66 -4.23
C ALA A 81 -3.08 -28.12 -2.83
N ILE A 82 -2.94 -29.03 -1.87
CA ILE A 82 -2.25 -28.78 -0.60
C ILE A 82 -0.98 -29.62 -0.64
N LEU A 83 0.17 -28.95 -0.69
CA LEU A 83 1.44 -29.64 -0.96
C LEU A 83 2.12 -30.19 0.30
N SER A 84 1.82 -29.66 1.49
CA SER A 84 2.46 -30.04 2.76
C SER A 84 1.75 -29.40 3.98
N GLY A 85 2.27 -29.65 5.17
CA GLY A 85 1.96 -28.91 6.40
C GLY A 85 0.64 -29.32 7.05
N GLY A 86 0.01 -28.44 7.83
CA GLY A 86 -1.31 -28.65 8.45
C GLY A 86 -1.30 -28.98 9.93
N GLU A 87 -0.12 -29.10 10.56
CA GLU A 87 0.02 -29.18 12.01
C GLU A 87 1.43 -28.75 12.43
N SER A 88 1.52 -27.99 13.53
CA SER A 88 2.74 -27.84 14.32
C SER A 88 2.52 -28.64 15.60
N LEU A 89 3.52 -29.38 16.08
CA LEU A 89 3.48 -30.05 17.39
C LEU A 89 3.40 -28.96 18.49
N GLY A 90 2.20 -28.47 18.84
CA GLY A 90 1.99 -27.40 19.82
C GLY A 90 0.61 -26.72 19.76
N GLU A 91 0.41 -25.67 20.57
CA GLU A 91 -0.86 -24.92 20.75
C GLU A 91 -1.32 -24.11 19.52
N TYR A 92 -0.48 -24.00 18.48
CA TYR A 92 -0.71 -23.13 17.32
C TYR A 92 -0.90 -23.95 16.05
N ALA A 93 -1.94 -24.78 16.00
CA ALA A 93 -2.15 -25.75 14.94
C ALA A 93 -3.56 -25.68 14.34
N GLY A 94 -3.64 -25.78 13.02
CA GLY A 94 -4.89 -25.98 12.29
C GLY A 94 -4.61 -26.56 10.91
N PRO A 95 -5.54 -27.32 10.33
CA PRO A 95 -5.38 -27.88 8.99
C PRO A 95 -5.32 -26.78 7.94
N ASN A 96 -4.66 -27.09 6.84
CA ASN A 96 -4.77 -26.33 5.61
C ASN A 96 -6.05 -26.75 4.89
N ILE A 97 -6.88 -25.77 4.52
CA ILE A 97 -8.19 -26.01 3.91
C ILE A 97 -8.31 -25.18 2.63
N ILE A 98 -8.70 -25.84 1.54
CA ILE A 98 -9.22 -25.19 0.35
C ILE A 98 -10.68 -25.62 0.21
N ASN A 99 -11.60 -24.66 0.25
CA ASN A 99 -13.04 -24.93 0.17
C ASN A 99 -13.65 -24.24 -1.04
N ASN A 100 -14.24 -25.01 -1.96
CA ASN A 100 -14.89 -24.53 -3.18
C ASN A 100 -14.04 -23.49 -3.95
N SER A 101 -12.75 -23.79 -4.09
CA SER A 101 -11.85 -23.00 -4.91
C SER A 101 -11.03 -23.89 -5.85
N GLN A 102 -11.10 -23.58 -7.14
CA GLN A 102 -10.47 -24.31 -8.24
C GLN A 102 -9.07 -23.76 -8.53
N TYR A 103 -8.15 -24.63 -8.95
CA TYR A 103 -6.76 -24.28 -9.31
C TYR A 103 -5.99 -23.55 -8.20
N SER A 104 -6.43 -23.71 -6.95
CA SER A 104 -5.86 -23.01 -5.81
C SER A 104 -4.83 -23.88 -5.12
N VAL A 105 -3.76 -23.25 -4.64
CA VAL A 105 -2.63 -23.97 -4.05
C VAL A 105 -2.30 -23.42 -2.67
N ILE A 106 -2.17 -24.32 -1.71
CA ILE A 106 -1.50 -24.07 -0.43
C ILE A 106 -0.15 -24.81 -0.46
N GLY A 107 0.94 -24.05 -0.41
CA GLY A 107 2.29 -24.59 -0.52
C GLY A 107 2.77 -25.36 0.71
N GLY A 108 2.30 -25.00 1.89
CA GLY A 108 2.69 -25.64 3.16
C GLY A 108 2.31 -24.77 4.35
N GLY A 109 2.99 -24.92 5.49
CA GLY A 109 2.63 -24.19 6.71
C GLY A 109 1.40 -24.78 7.39
N TYR A 110 0.67 -24.02 8.20
CA TYR A 110 -0.45 -24.52 8.97
C TYR A 110 -1.55 -23.46 9.15
N GLY A 111 -2.78 -23.90 9.33
CA GLY A 111 -3.95 -23.07 9.56
C GLY A 111 -4.38 -22.22 8.35
N HIS A 112 -3.83 -22.47 7.16
CA HIS A 112 -4.14 -21.68 5.98
C HIS A 112 -5.52 -22.02 5.43
N LYS A 113 -6.27 -21.00 5.01
CA LYS A 113 -7.61 -21.18 4.47
C LYS A 113 -7.79 -20.41 3.17
N ILE A 114 -8.18 -21.11 2.12
CA ILE A 114 -8.74 -20.50 0.91
C ILE A 114 -10.22 -20.89 0.91
N ASP A 115 -11.09 -19.94 1.19
CA ASP A 115 -12.50 -20.23 1.49
C ASP A 115 -13.48 -19.49 0.59
N TRP A 116 -14.52 -20.21 0.21
CA TRP A 116 -15.68 -19.72 -0.51
C TRP A 116 -16.90 -19.81 0.41
N LEU A 117 -17.53 -18.66 0.68
CA LEU A 117 -18.68 -18.54 1.58
C LEU A 117 -19.91 -17.90 0.89
N GLY A 118 -19.89 -17.74 -0.44
CA GLY A 118 -20.89 -16.98 -1.21
C GLY A 118 -21.80 -17.84 -2.10
N THR A 119 -22.69 -17.21 -2.88
CA THR A 119 -23.60 -17.86 -3.84
C THR A 119 -23.22 -17.62 -5.31
N GLY A 120 -22.03 -17.05 -5.55
CA GLY A 120 -21.50 -16.76 -6.88
C GLY A 120 -20.49 -17.81 -7.39
N ASP A 121 -19.68 -17.43 -8.37
CA ASP A 121 -18.61 -18.28 -8.92
C ASP A 121 -17.69 -18.82 -7.81
N PRO A 122 -17.18 -20.06 -7.96
CA PRO A 122 -16.20 -20.58 -7.02
C PRO A 122 -14.94 -19.71 -7.02
N GLY A 123 -14.21 -19.74 -5.90
CA GLY A 123 -12.91 -19.08 -5.88
C GLY A 123 -11.99 -19.70 -6.92
N ARG A 124 -11.05 -18.96 -7.51
CA ARG A 124 -10.21 -19.50 -8.58
C ARG A 124 -8.77 -19.01 -8.53
N GLY A 125 -7.81 -19.91 -8.69
CA GLY A 125 -6.41 -19.56 -8.95
C GLY A 125 -5.75 -18.82 -7.80
N ASN A 126 -6.12 -19.14 -6.56
CA ASN A 126 -5.56 -18.48 -5.38
C ASN A 126 -4.32 -19.21 -4.89
N PHE A 127 -3.41 -18.47 -4.26
CA PHE A 127 -2.18 -19.03 -3.73
C PHE A 127 -1.95 -18.60 -2.29
N ILE A 128 -1.68 -19.55 -1.42
CA ILE A 128 -1.02 -19.29 -0.15
C ILE A 128 0.28 -20.08 -0.15
N GLY A 129 1.42 -19.41 0.05
CA GLY A 129 2.71 -20.08 0.18
C GLY A 129 2.87 -20.76 1.54
N GLY A 130 3.86 -20.34 2.34
CA GLY A 130 4.18 -21.04 3.59
C GLY A 130 4.61 -20.17 4.78
N ASN A 131 3.93 -20.40 5.90
CA ASN A 131 4.32 -20.42 7.33
C ASN A 131 3.21 -19.80 8.17
N GLY A 132 2.52 -20.60 8.99
CA GLY A 132 1.28 -20.26 9.68
C GLY A 132 1.37 -19.75 11.11
N GLY A 133 2.55 -19.26 11.56
CA GLY A 133 2.81 -18.66 12.88
C GLY A 133 1.82 -18.97 14.02
N ASN A 134 1.07 -17.99 14.52
CA ASN A 134 0.03 -18.25 15.55
C ASN A 134 -1.38 -18.17 14.95
N GLY A 135 -1.51 -18.16 13.62
CA GLY A 135 -2.76 -18.14 12.88
C GLY A 135 -2.49 -18.09 11.38
N GLY A 136 -2.89 -19.13 10.65
CA GLY A 136 -2.60 -19.21 9.23
C GLY A 136 -3.21 -18.06 8.41
N ASN A 137 -2.62 -17.83 7.24
CA ASN A 137 -3.15 -16.88 6.26
C ASN A 137 -4.51 -17.30 5.70
N ILE A 138 -5.35 -16.32 5.40
CA ILE A 138 -6.72 -16.53 4.92
C ILE A 138 -6.94 -15.73 3.63
N ILE A 139 -7.49 -16.39 2.62
CA ILE A 139 -8.08 -15.74 1.45
C ILE A 139 -9.54 -16.20 1.39
N GLU A 140 -10.50 -15.30 1.56
CA GLU A 140 -11.93 -15.67 1.70
C GLU A 140 -12.86 -14.85 0.79
N LYS A 141 -14.14 -15.20 0.80
CA LYS A 141 -15.24 -14.52 0.07
C LYS A 141 -15.21 -14.70 -1.44
N SER A 142 -15.12 -15.95 -1.90
CA SER A 142 -15.10 -16.29 -3.34
C SER A 142 -13.92 -15.64 -4.09
N PRO A 143 -12.70 -15.71 -3.54
CA PRO A 143 -11.57 -14.96 -4.07
C PRO A 143 -11.11 -15.48 -5.43
N GLN A 144 -10.66 -14.57 -6.29
CA GLN A 144 -10.12 -14.89 -7.61
C GLN A 144 -8.72 -14.31 -7.76
N TYR A 145 -7.77 -15.14 -8.19
CA TYR A 145 -6.39 -14.77 -8.53
C TYR A 145 -5.62 -14.07 -7.41
N SER A 146 -6.03 -14.27 -6.17
CA SER A 146 -5.43 -13.60 -5.02
C SER A 146 -4.30 -14.44 -4.45
N SER A 147 -3.27 -13.77 -3.92
CA SER A 147 -2.09 -14.47 -3.43
C SER A 147 -1.53 -13.89 -2.13
N ILE A 148 -1.13 -14.79 -1.25
CA ILE A 148 -0.36 -14.49 -0.04
C ILE A 148 0.90 -15.35 -0.12
N VAL A 149 2.06 -14.74 -0.33
CA VAL A 149 3.31 -15.48 -0.52
C VAL A 149 3.73 -16.27 0.73
N GLY A 150 3.38 -15.78 1.93
CA GLY A 150 3.68 -16.44 3.20
C GLY A 150 3.45 -15.53 4.40
N GLY A 151 4.18 -15.76 5.49
CA GLY A 151 4.03 -14.99 6.73
C GLY A 151 2.80 -15.38 7.54
N ASP A 152 2.54 -14.69 8.64
CA ASP A 152 1.56 -15.10 9.67
C ASP A 152 0.33 -14.17 9.71
N LYS A 153 -0.87 -14.73 9.83
CA LYS A 153 -2.16 -14.01 9.98
C LYS A 153 -2.47 -12.97 8.90
N ASN A 154 -1.95 -13.14 7.69
CA ASN A 154 -2.33 -12.25 6.59
C ASN A 154 -3.70 -12.65 6.04
N LYS A 155 -4.52 -11.65 5.70
CA LYS A 155 -5.91 -11.85 5.30
C LYS A 155 -6.25 -11.05 4.04
N ILE A 156 -6.76 -11.74 3.03
CA ILE A 156 -7.46 -11.13 1.89
C ILE A 156 -8.94 -11.47 2.06
N THR A 157 -9.79 -10.45 2.12
CA THR A 157 -11.20 -10.57 2.49
C THR A 157 -12.03 -9.49 1.81
N SER A 158 -13.35 -9.57 2.00
CA SER A 158 -14.30 -8.51 1.67
C SER A 158 -15.36 -8.37 2.76
N THR A 159 -15.52 -7.17 3.30
CA THR A 159 -16.62 -6.83 4.22
C THR A 159 -17.93 -6.57 3.48
N THR A 160 -17.90 -6.27 2.18
CA THR A 160 -19.10 -6.11 1.33
C THR A 160 -19.55 -7.41 0.66
N ASN A 161 -18.84 -8.52 0.90
CA ASN A 161 -19.03 -9.82 0.22
C ASN A 161 -18.86 -9.76 -1.30
N ILE A 162 -18.17 -8.74 -1.81
CA ILE A 162 -17.70 -8.70 -3.20
C ILE A 162 -16.45 -9.56 -3.29
N ALA A 163 -16.32 -10.37 -4.35
CA ALA A 163 -15.19 -11.28 -4.50
C ALA A 163 -13.86 -10.50 -4.57
N PRO A 164 -12.88 -10.78 -3.68
CA PRO A 164 -11.52 -10.25 -3.84
C PRO A 164 -10.95 -10.71 -5.17
N TYR A 165 -10.30 -9.80 -5.91
CA TYR A 165 -9.85 -10.05 -7.26
C TYR A 165 -8.42 -9.56 -7.46
N ALA A 166 -7.51 -10.48 -7.82
CA ALA A 166 -6.10 -10.18 -8.12
C ALA A 166 -5.36 -9.41 -7.01
N ASP A 167 -5.70 -9.67 -5.74
CA ASP A 167 -5.07 -9.03 -4.59
C ASP A 167 -3.77 -9.76 -4.20
N PHE A 168 -2.77 -9.00 -3.73
CA PHE A 168 -1.44 -9.54 -3.41
C PHE A 168 -0.94 -9.11 -2.03
N ILE A 169 -0.49 -10.08 -1.23
CA ILE A 169 0.30 -9.84 -0.01
C ILE A 169 1.63 -10.58 -0.13
N GLY A 170 2.75 -9.84 -0.13
CA GLY A 170 4.09 -10.40 -0.29
C GLY A 170 4.63 -11.18 0.92
N GLY A 171 3.98 -11.10 2.08
CA GLY A 171 4.38 -11.75 3.33
C GLY A 171 4.24 -10.81 4.52
N GLY A 172 4.87 -11.14 5.64
CA GLY A 172 4.81 -10.35 6.89
C GLY A 172 3.77 -10.86 7.87
N ASN A 173 3.30 -10.00 8.78
CA ASN A 173 2.39 -10.40 9.86
C ASN A 173 1.11 -9.56 9.90
N THR A 174 -0.07 -10.16 10.04
CA THR A 174 -1.34 -9.44 10.27
C THR A 174 -1.70 -8.40 9.20
N HIS A 175 -1.23 -8.56 7.97
CA HIS A 175 -1.64 -7.68 6.87
C HIS A 175 -3.08 -8.00 6.46
N THR A 176 -3.86 -6.98 6.12
CA THR A 176 -5.24 -7.17 5.66
C THR A 176 -5.50 -6.37 4.40
N ILE A 177 -6.04 -7.04 3.39
CA ILE A 177 -6.69 -6.41 2.24
C ILE A 177 -8.18 -6.67 2.40
N ASP A 178 -8.95 -5.61 2.62
CA ASP A 178 -10.42 -5.62 2.59
C ASP A 178 -10.91 -5.08 1.25
N SER A 179 -11.03 -6.00 0.30
CA SER A 179 -11.31 -5.80 -1.12
C SER A 179 -12.82 -5.73 -1.35
N ASN A 180 -13.34 -4.52 -1.53
CA ASN A 180 -14.77 -4.23 -1.57
C ASN A 180 -15.25 -3.78 -2.96
N GLY A 181 -14.50 -4.08 -4.03
CA GLY A 181 -14.83 -3.67 -5.39
C GLY A 181 -14.08 -4.45 -6.47
N VAL A 182 -13.37 -3.75 -7.35
CA VAL A 182 -12.63 -4.28 -8.50
C VAL A 182 -11.29 -4.97 -8.14
N GLY A 183 -10.82 -4.84 -6.90
CA GLY A 183 -9.59 -5.51 -6.44
C GLY A 183 -8.29 -4.88 -6.95
N HIS A 184 -7.28 -5.70 -7.24
CA HIS A 184 -5.92 -5.30 -7.63
C HIS A 184 -5.15 -4.53 -6.54
N ASN A 185 -5.42 -4.86 -5.28
CA ASN A 185 -4.74 -4.26 -4.16
C ASN A 185 -3.41 -4.96 -3.86
N VAL A 186 -2.45 -4.20 -3.37
CA VAL A 186 -1.09 -4.71 -3.13
C VAL A 186 -0.59 -4.29 -1.76
N ILE A 187 -0.19 -5.27 -0.96
CA ILE A 187 0.69 -5.07 0.19
C ILE A 187 2.00 -5.78 -0.15
N MET A 188 3.07 -5.02 -0.37
CA MET A 188 4.37 -5.60 -0.75
C MET A 188 4.94 -6.53 0.33
N GLY A 189 4.51 -6.37 1.57
CA GLY A 189 4.88 -7.16 2.74
C GLY A 189 5.13 -6.25 3.94
N GLY A 190 6.12 -6.59 4.75
CA GLY A 190 6.57 -5.77 5.87
C GLY A 190 6.60 -6.51 7.19
N GLN A 191 6.75 -5.76 8.30
CA GLN A 191 6.77 -6.35 9.64
C GLN A 191 5.36 -6.73 10.05
N SER A 192 4.45 -5.75 10.16
CA SER A 192 3.09 -6.05 10.59
C SER A 192 2.02 -4.99 10.27
N SER A 193 0.77 -5.45 10.23
CA SER A 193 -0.43 -4.60 10.40
C SER A 193 -0.61 -3.51 9.34
N ASN A 194 -0.15 -3.78 8.11
CA ASN A 194 -0.54 -2.97 6.95
C ASN A 194 -1.97 -3.31 6.52
N TYR A 195 -2.71 -2.30 6.10
CA TYR A 195 -4.12 -2.40 5.79
C TYR A 195 -4.44 -1.73 4.45
N VAL A 196 -5.16 -2.43 3.59
CA VAL A 196 -5.76 -1.84 2.40
C VAL A 196 -7.27 -1.96 2.50
N TYR A 197 -7.98 -0.87 2.23
CA TYR A 197 -9.44 -0.83 2.29
C TYR A 197 -10.04 -0.25 1.00
N GLY A 198 -11.10 -0.89 0.50
CA GLY A 198 -12.06 -0.25 -0.41
C GLY A 198 -12.15 -0.89 -1.79
N ASN A 199 -12.50 -0.11 -2.80
CA ASN A 199 -12.88 -0.57 -4.13
C ASN A 199 -11.73 -1.19 -4.92
N GLY A 200 -10.48 -0.80 -4.71
CA GLY A 200 -9.36 -1.39 -5.43
C GLY A 200 -8.22 -0.45 -5.77
N TYR A 201 -7.19 -1.01 -6.41
CA TYR A 201 -5.96 -0.34 -6.87
C TYR A 201 -5.18 0.41 -5.80
N ALA A 202 -5.41 0.07 -4.53
CA ALA A 202 -4.70 0.66 -3.41
C ALA A 202 -3.45 -0.15 -3.09
N SER A 203 -2.40 0.53 -2.63
CA SER A 203 -1.13 -0.14 -2.34
C SER A 203 -0.42 0.39 -1.11
N VAL A 204 0.21 -0.55 -0.38
CA VAL A 204 1.13 -0.25 0.71
C VAL A 204 2.51 -0.77 0.37
N GLY A 205 3.51 0.12 0.38
CA GLY A 205 4.89 -0.17 0.00
C GLY A 205 5.61 -1.13 0.95
N GLY A 206 5.16 -1.24 2.20
CA GLY A 206 5.64 -2.23 3.17
C GLY A 206 5.70 -1.67 4.60
N GLY A 207 6.75 -2.03 5.34
CA GLY A 207 6.97 -1.57 6.72
C GLY A 207 5.88 -2.06 7.69
N SER A 208 5.43 -1.20 8.61
CA SER A 208 4.33 -1.51 9.52
C SER A 208 3.31 -0.40 9.57
N ARG A 209 2.05 -0.76 9.88
CA ARG A 209 0.95 0.18 10.15
C ARG A 209 0.68 1.18 9.01
N GLY A 210 0.96 0.79 7.76
CA GLY A 210 0.57 1.55 6.57
C GLY A 210 -0.88 1.26 6.20
N THR A 211 -1.67 2.30 5.97
CA THR A 211 -3.06 2.20 5.50
C THR A 211 -3.21 2.87 4.14
N ALA A 212 -3.81 2.18 3.17
CA ALA A 212 -4.17 2.78 1.87
C ALA A 212 -5.63 2.51 1.52
N TRP A 213 -6.31 3.54 0.99
CA TRP A 213 -7.67 3.48 0.46
C TRP A 213 -7.67 3.51 -1.07
N ASP A 214 -8.83 3.32 -1.70
CA ASP A 214 -9.10 3.44 -3.15
C ASP A 214 -8.06 4.26 -3.93
N TYR A 215 -7.37 3.60 -4.87
CA TYR A 215 -6.35 4.21 -5.75
C TYR A 215 -5.21 4.96 -5.03
N SER A 216 -5.03 4.75 -3.73
CA SER A 216 -4.05 5.48 -2.92
C SER A 216 -2.80 4.66 -2.68
N PHE A 217 -1.71 5.35 -2.38
CA PHE A 217 -0.43 4.74 -2.03
C PHE A 217 0.04 5.22 -0.66
N SER A 218 0.34 4.28 0.24
CA SER A 218 1.04 4.55 1.51
C SER A 218 2.40 3.86 1.52
N GLY A 219 3.48 4.62 1.72
CA GLY A 219 4.83 4.06 1.79
C GLY A 219 4.98 3.06 2.95
N ALA A 220 4.81 3.54 4.18
CA ALA A 220 4.77 2.77 5.43
C ALA A 220 4.38 3.67 6.62
N ASN A 221 3.77 3.12 7.67
CA ASN A 221 3.47 3.81 8.94
C ASN A 221 2.66 5.11 8.81
N SER A 222 1.89 5.23 7.73
CA SER A 222 1.06 6.38 7.41
C SER A 222 -0.25 5.96 6.76
N GLN A 223 -1.18 6.89 6.64
CA GLN A 223 -2.47 6.70 5.98
C GLN A 223 -2.55 7.51 4.69
N ALA A 224 -2.88 6.84 3.59
CA ALA A 224 -3.22 7.45 2.32
C ALA A 224 -4.70 7.18 2.01
N GLY A 225 -5.47 8.26 1.89
CA GLY A 225 -6.89 8.27 1.63
C GLY A 225 -7.72 8.05 2.89
N SER A 226 -9.03 8.07 2.72
CA SER A 226 -10.02 7.79 3.77
C SER A 226 -11.35 7.39 3.12
N SER A 227 -12.38 7.09 3.93
CA SER A 227 -13.69 6.73 3.39
C SER A 227 -14.23 7.80 2.44
N GLY A 228 -14.46 7.41 1.18
CA GLY A 228 -14.91 8.32 0.11
C GLY A 228 -13.85 9.29 -0.40
N LYS A 229 -12.56 9.11 -0.05
CA LYS A 229 -11.43 9.96 -0.46
C LYS A 229 -10.33 9.10 -1.07
N ALA A 230 -10.33 9.05 -2.40
CA ALA A 230 -9.41 8.24 -3.20
C ALA A 230 -8.20 9.05 -3.74
N TYR A 231 -7.27 8.35 -4.37
CA TYR A 231 -6.12 8.92 -5.10
C TYR A 231 -5.13 9.72 -4.24
N ALA A 232 -5.03 9.40 -2.95
CA ALA A 232 -4.09 10.07 -2.06
C ALA A 232 -2.70 9.40 -2.11
N VAL A 233 -1.67 10.18 -1.83
CA VAL A 233 -0.28 9.67 -1.73
C VAL A 233 0.32 10.08 -0.40
N ALA A 234 0.65 9.10 0.43
CA ALA A 234 1.44 9.31 1.64
C ALA A 234 2.82 8.66 1.45
N GLY A 235 3.88 9.46 1.47
CA GLY A 235 5.27 8.99 1.30
C GLY A 235 5.72 8.01 2.38
N GLY A 236 5.04 8.02 3.53
CA GLY A 236 5.32 7.20 4.71
C GLY A 236 5.72 8.06 5.91
N GLY A 237 6.27 7.43 6.93
CA GLY A 237 6.65 8.10 8.17
C GLY A 237 5.52 8.19 9.19
N TYR A 238 5.90 8.29 10.46
CA TYR A 238 4.98 8.27 11.58
C TYR A 238 4.19 9.57 11.67
N SER A 239 2.86 9.44 11.70
CA SER A 239 1.91 10.57 11.76
C SER A 239 2.04 11.53 10.56
N CYS A 240 2.21 10.98 9.36
CA CYS A 240 2.33 11.73 8.11
C CYS A 240 1.18 11.50 7.11
N PRO A 241 -0.10 11.55 7.52
CA PRO A 241 -1.20 11.12 6.66
C PRO A 241 -1.55 12.11 5.53
N ALA A 242 -2.09 11.55 4.44
CA ALA A 242 -2.76 12.25 3.35
C ALA A 242 -4.21 11.74 3.27
N THR A 243 -5.18 12.46 3.85
CA THR A 243 -6.56 11.99 4.04
C THR A 243 -7.58 12.64 3.11
N GLY A 244 -7.22 13.74 2.46
CA GLY A 244 -8.05 14.40 1.45
C GLY A 244 -8.05 13.61 0.13
N ALA A 245 -9.11 13.74 -0.67
CA ALA A 245 -9.12 13.16 -2.01
C ALA A 245 -8.05 13.86 -2.87
N TYR A 246 -7.26 13.10 -3.62
CA TYR A 246 -6.14 13.61 -4.42
C TYR A 246 -5.05 14.34 -3.61
N SER A 247 -5.03 14.17 -2.28
CA SER A 247 -4.05 14.84 -1.42
C SER A 247 -2.71 14.11 -1.42
N MET A 248 -1.63 14.86 -1.17
CA MET A 248 -0.28 14.33 -1.11
C MET A 248 0.41 14.80 0.16
N ASN A 249 0.90 13.86 0.96
CA ASN A 249 1.81 14.13 2.07
C ASN A 249 3.12 13.41 1.80
N ILE A 250 4.10 14.16 1.29
CA ILE A 250 5.42 13.63 0.94
C ILE A 250 6.40 14.09 2.01
N SER A 251 6.24 13.49 3.18
CA SER A 251 7.11 13.64 4.34
C SER A 251 7.71 12.27 4.72
N GLY A 252 8.67 12.27 5.65
CA GLY A 252 9.25 11.06 6.21
C GLY A 252 9.61 11.23 7.68
N GLY A 253 10.04 10.16 8.35
CA GLY A 253 10.39 10.18 9.77
C GLY A 253 9.19 10.48 10.67
N TYR A 254 9.42 11.17 11.79
CA TYR A 254 8.39 11.66 12.72
C TYR A 254 7.93 13.05 12.28
N CYS A 255 7.09 13.13 11.26
CA CYS A 255 6.81 14.42 10.64
C CYS A 255 5.64 15.17 11.28
N TYR A 256 4.60 14.49 11.78
CA TYR A 256 3.35 15.12 12.24
C TYR A 256 2.71 16.06 11.19
N SER A 257 2.99 15.88 9.90
CA SER A 257 2.40 16.65 8.80
C SER A 257 1.07 16.05 8.37
N LEU A 258 0.16 16.86 7.82
CA LEU A 258 -1.18 16.45 7.39
C LEU A 258 -1.53 17.11 6.06
N ALA A 259 -1.96 16.32 5.07
CA ALA A 259 -2.65 16.79 3.88
C ALA A 259 -4.10 16.31 3.91
N SER A 260 -5.04 17.16 4.32
CA SER A 260 -6.47 16.79 4.46
C SER A 260 -7.39 17.54 3.51
N GLY A 261 -6.93 18.64 2.90
CA GLY A 261 -7.66 19.33 1.84
C GLY A 261 -7.69 18.49 0.56
N GLN A 262 -8.75 18.61 -0.23
CA GLN A 262 -8.79 18.03 -1.57
C GLN A 262 -7.70 18.67 -2.43
N TYR A 263 -6.95 17.88 -3.21
CA TYR A 263 -5.80 18.36 -4.00
C TYR A 263 -4.69 19.08 -3.19
N SER A 264 -4.63 18.87 -1.88
CA SER A 264 -3.62 19.53 -1.03
C SER A 264 -2.26 18.83 -1.09
N PHE A 265 -1.18 19.59 -0.86
CA PHE A 265 0.19 19.08 -0.78
C PHE A 265 0.86 19.53 0.52
N ALA A 266 1.37 18.58 1.32
CA ALA A 266 2.14 18.85 2.53
C ALA A 266 3.51 18.16 2.50
N SER A 267 4.56 18.87 2.92
CA SER A 267 5.91 18.31 3.05
C SER A 267 6.74 19.00 4.14
N GLY A 268 7.66 18.25 4.75
CA GLY A 268 8.47 18.67 5.89
C GLY A 268 7.89 18.16 7.21
N ILE A 269 8.18 18.85 8.33
CA ILE A 269 7.62 18.50 9.64
C ILE A 269 6.57 19.52 10.07
N HIS A 270 5.44 19.03 10.58
CA HIS A 270 4.31 19.81 11.04
C HIS A 270 3.66 20.71 9.97
N ALA A 271 3.81 20.38 8.68
CA ALA A 271 3.08 21.02 7.60
C ALA A 271 1.60 20.58 7.60
N LYS A 272 0.66 21.52 7.68
CA LYS A 272 -0.79 21.23 7.68
C LYS A 272 -1.49 21.86 6.47
N ALA A 273 -1.62 21.09 5.40
CA ALA A 273 -2.38 21.48 4.21
C ALA A 273 -3.84 21.03 4.37
N THR A 274 -4.63 21.82 5.11
CA THR A 274 -5.98 21.46 5.55
C THR A 274 -7.10 22.06 4.68
N HIS A 275 -6.78 23.06 3.85
CA HIS A 275 -7.71 23.64 2.88
C HIS A 275 -7.51 23.03 1.49
N ASP A 276 -8.56 23.03 0.68
CA ASP A 276 -8.51 22.50 -0.69
C ASP A 276 -7.53 23.30 -1.55
N GLY A 277 -6.77 22.59 -2.39
CA GLY A 277 -5.74 23.16 -3.26
C GLY A 277 -4.57 23.82 -2.53
N SER A 278 -4.43 23.63 -1.22
CA SER A 278 -3.35 24.25 -0.45
C SER A 278 -2.01 23.52 -0.61
N PHE A 279 -0.92 24.28 -0.65
CA PHE A 279 0.46 23.79 -0.67
C PHE A 279 1.17 24.27 0.59
N VAL A 280 1.69 23.36 1.41
CA VAL A 280 2.42 23.72 2.64
C VAL A 280 3.76 22.99 2.69
N TRP A 281 4.84 23.76 2.80
CA TRP A 281 6.20 23.23 3.01
C TRP A 281 6.85 23.85 4.24
N THR A 282 7.56 23.02 4.99
CA THR A 282 8.12 23.39 6.29
C THR A 282 9.56 22.94 6.45
N ASP A 283 10.33 23.77 7.15
CA ASP A 283 11.64 23.42 7.71
C ASP A 283 11.54 22.50 8.94
N SER A 284 12.68 22.18 9.54
CA SER A 284 12.86 21.27 10.68
C SER A 284 12.37 21.79 12.04
N ASN A 285 11.55 22.85 12.08
CA ASN A 285 11.03 23.35 13.36
C ASN A 285 9.79 22.58 13.81
N ASN A 286 9.76 22.18 15.08
CA ASN A 286 8.70 21.34 15.65
C ASN A 286 7.44 22.14 16.04
N TYR A 287 6.88 22.89 15.10
CA TYR A 287 5.68 23.71 15.28
C TYR A 287 4.73 23.56 14.10
N ASP A 288 3.44 23.51 14.40
CA ASP A 288 2.39 23.49 13.38
C ASP A 288 2.47 24.72 12.47
N PHE A 289 2.38 24.47 11.17
CA PHE A 289 2.34 25.49 10.15
C PHE A 289 1.24 25.14 9.15
N SER A 290 0.12 25.84 9.27
CA SER A 290 -1.11 25.51 8.56
C SER A 290 -1.38 26.42 7.37
N SER A 291 -2.02 25.84 6.34
CA SER A 291 -2.76 26.57 5.31
C SER A 291 -3.80 27.50 5.94
N GLU A 292 -4.07 28.63 5.31
CA GLU A 292 -4.99 29.67 5.86
C GLU A 292 -6.23 29.89 4.98
N ALA A 293 -6.22 29.38 3.74
CA ALA A 293 -7.31 29.55 2.80
C ALA A 293 -7.26 28.47 1.70
N ILE A 294 -8.34 28.36 0.92
CA ILE A 294 -8.38 27.53 -0.29
C ILE A 294 -7.39 28.08 -1.33
N ASN A 295 -6.75 27.19 -2.09
CA ASN A 295 -5.79 27.52 -3.16
C ASN A 295 -4.60 28.39 -2.70
N ASN A 296 -4.17 28.24 -1.44
CA ASN A 296 -3.07 29.01 -0.87
C ASN A 296 -1.76 28.21 -0.84
N ALA A 297 -0.63 28.87 -1.07
CA ALA A 297 0.69 28.29 -0.89
C ALA A 297 1.42 28.96 0.28
N LYS A 298 1.97 28.17 1.20
CA LYS A 298 2.73 28.66 2.37
C LYS A 298 4.02 27.88 2.55
N PHE A 299 5.09 28.61 2.84
CA PHE A 299 6.43 28.07 3.05
C PHE A 299 7.00 28.62 4.37
N ARG A 300 7.60 27.74 5.20
CA ARG A 300 8.40 28.15 6.36
C ARG A 300 9.85 27.71 6.19
N ALA A 301 10.75 28.68 6.13
CA ALA A 301 12.20 28.46 6.08
C ALA A 301 12.92 29.48 6.98
N THR A 302 13.08 29.16 8.25
CA THR A 302 13.72 30.03 9.25
C THR A 302 15.20 30.30 8.96
N GLY A 303 15.85 29.45 8.15
CA GLY A 303 17.19 29.67 7.61
C GLY A 303 17.25 30.59 6.37
N GLY A 304 16.10 31.08 5.90
CA GLY A 304 15.96 31.86 4.66
C GLY A 304 15.60 31.01 3.44
N MET A 305 15.30 31.67 2.33
CA MET A 305 14.96 31.06 1.04
C MET A 305 15.75 31.71 -0.09
N ARG A 306 16.04 30.94 -1.15
CA ARG A 306 16.66 31.45 -2.38
C ARG A 306 15.96 30.90 -3.61
N PHE A 307 15.62 31.78 -4.54
CA PHE A 307 15.18 31.43 -5.88
C PHE A 307 16.35 31.66 -6.82
N VAL A 308 17.01 30.58 -7.25
CA VAL A 308 18.21 30.63 -8.09
C VAL A 308 17.80 30.74 -9.56
N THR A 309 18.36 31.72 -10.28
CA THR A 309 18.06 31.97 -11.70
C THR A 309 19.27 31.84 -12.62
N ALA A 310 20.47 31.71 -12.06
CA ALA A 310 21.67 31.35 -12.82
C ALA A 310 22.70 30.64 -11.93
N ILE A 311 23.47 29.75 -12.56
CA ILE A 311 24.61 29.04 -11.98
C ILE A 311 25.84 29.17 -12.91
N ASP A 312 27.03 28.88 -12.39
CA ASP A 312 28.24 28.71 -13.20
C ASP A 312 28.37 27.25 -13.72
N GLY A 313 29.46 26.95 -14.44
CA GLY A 313 29.75 25.61 -14.96
C GLY A 313 30.04 24.55 -13.87
N SER A 314 30.16 24.95 -12.61
CA SER A 314 30.36 24.07 -11.45
C SER A 314 29.09 23.94 -10.58
N GLY A 315 27.99 24.61 -10.95
CA GLY A 315 26.73 24.58 -10.21
C GLY A 315 26.59 25.63 -9.10
N ASN A 316 27.56 26.54 -8.94
CA ASN A 316 27.46 27.59 -7.92
C ASN A 316 26.44 28.66 -8.33
N THR A 317 25.62 29.12 -7.39
CA THR A 317 24.66 30.20 -7.63
C THR A 317 25.36 31.51 -8.00
N THR A 318 25.01 32.07 -9.15
CA THR A 318 25.52 33.38 -9.61
C THR A 318 24.45 34.47 -9.60
N LYS A 319 23.15 34.11 -9.67
CA LYS A 319 22.02 35.04 -9.55
C LYS A 319 20.88 34.41 -8.75
N ALA A 320 20.31 35.17 -7.81
CA ALA A 320 19.16 34.73 -7.02
C ALA A 320 18.35 35.90 -6.43
N LEU A 321 17.07 35.64 -6.14
CA LEU A 321 16.26 36.39 -5.19
C LEU A 321 16.37 35.69 -3.83
N THR A 322 16.85 36.39 -2.80
CA THR A 322 17.05 35.81 -1.47
C THR A 322 16.12 36.43 -0.45
N LEU A 323 15.42 35.61 0.32
CA LEU A 323 14.78 36.00 1.57
C LEU A 323 15.73 35.63 2.71
N SER A 324 16.29 36.64 3.37
CA SER A 324 17.23 36.45 4.48
C SER A 324 16.53 35.96 5.75
N THR A 325 17.32 35.48 6.72
CA THR A 325 16.83 35.12 8.06
C THR A 325 16.19 36.28 8.82
N ALA A 326 16.52 37.53 8.44
CA ALA A 326 15.91 38.74 9.00
C ALA A 326 14.60 39.15 8.28
N GLY A 327 14.14 38.38 7.29
CA GLY A 327 12.94 38.69 6.51
C GLY A 327 13.17 39.70 5.37
N ASN A 328 14.39 40.19 5.18
CA ASN A 328 14.70 41.11 4.09
C ASN A 328 14.81 40.37 2.75
N ALA A 329 14.23 40.97 1.70
CA ALA A 329 14.50 40.59 0.32
C ALA A 329 15.83 41.19 -0.14
N VAL A 330 16.79 40.35 -0.52
CA VAL A 330 18.11 40.74 -1.01
C VAL A 330 18.23 40.35 -2.48
N ILE A 331 18.53 41.34 -3.33
CA ILE A 331 18.64 41.19 -4.79
C ILE A 331 20.02 41.69 -5.24
N THR A 332 20.93 40.76 -5.54
CA THR A 332 22.33 41.06 -5.86
C THR A 332 22.53 41.66 -7.27
N GLY A 333 21.49 41.65 -8.12
CA GLY A 333 21.55 42.13 -9.51
C GLY A 333 20.82 43.45 -9.80
N GLY A 334 20.34 44.15 -8.76
CA GLY A 334 19.50 45.34 -8.90
C GLY A 334 18.01 45.04 -9.15
N VAL A 335 17.17 46.08 -9.02
CA VAL A 335 15.72 46.00 -9.21
C VAL A 335 15.32 46.87 -10.39
N LYS A 336 14.63 46.29 -11.38
CA LYS A 336 14.02 47.05 -12.48
C LYS A 336 12.54 47.27 -12.19
N LEU A 337 12.12 48.53 -12.06
CA LEU A 337 10.71 48.92 -11.96
C LEU A 337 10.21 49.28 -13.36
N ALA A 338 9.48 48.36 -13.99
CA ALA A 338 8.94 48.52 -15.34
C ALA A 338 7.42 48.74 -15.29
N THR A 339 6.98 49.85 -14.71
CA THR A 339 5.55 50.14 -14.56
C THR A 339 4.95 50.54 -15.91
N THR A 340 4.07 49.70 -16.44
CA THR A 340 3.29 49.97 -17.66
C THR A 340 1.85 50.39 -17.37
N ASP A 341 1.37 50.11 -16.16
CA ASP A 341 0.03 50.47 -15.71
C ASP A 341 -0.07 51.97 -15.40
N THR A 342 -1.30 52.48 -15.29
CA THR A 342 -1.51 53.87 -14.85
C THR A 342 -1.12 54.01 -13.38
N LYS A 343 -0.34 55.05 -13.06
CA LYS A 343 0.05 55.37 -11.69
C LYS A 343 -1.19 55.53 -10.79
N PRO A 344 -1.36 54.73 -9.73
CA PRO A 344 -2.57 54.77 -8.93
C PRO A 344 -2.64 56.03 -8.06
N ILE A 345 -3.83 56.33 -7.55
CA ILE A 345 -4.03 57.40 -6.56
C ILE A 345 -3.25 57.02 -5.29
N CYS A 346 -2.56 58.00 -4.70
CA CYS A 346 -1.91 57.79 -3.41
C CYS A 346 -2.94 57.94 -2.29
N ASP A 347 -3.27 56.84 -1.63
CA ASP A 347 -4.20 56.77 -0.50
C ASP A 347 -3.75 55.69 0.52
N SER A 348 -4.62 55.32 1.46
CA SER A 348 -4.29 54.30 2.47
C SER A 348 -4.02 52.91 1.90
N SER A 349 -4.59 52.55 0.74
CA SER A 349 -4.42 51.24 0.11
C SER A 349 -3.11 51.12 -0.68
N THR A 350 -2.58 52.24 -1.18
CA THR A 350 -1.36 52.30 -2.00
C THR A 350 -0.15 52.86 -1.25
N ARG A 351 -0.30 53.20 0.03
CA ARG A 351 0.78 53.71 0.89
C ARG A 351 1.99 52.77 0.88
N GLY A 352 3.18 53.33 0.69
CA GLY A 352 4.46 52.60 0.68
C GLY A 352 4.85 52.03 -0.69
N TYR A 353 4.00 52.16 -1.71
CA TYR A 353 4.36 51.78 -3.07
C TYR A 353 5.50 52.67 -3.57
N LEU A 354 6.48 52.04 -4.22
CA LEU A 354 7.52 52.69 -5.01
C LEU A 354 7.08 52.68 -6.48
N TRP A 355 7.11 53.83 -7.13
CA TRP A 355 6.65 53.98 -8.51
C TRP A 355 7.69 54.68 -9.36
N PHE A 356 7.93 54.19 -10.58
CA PHE A 356 8.90 54.76 -11.51
C PHE A 356 8.21 55.16 -12.83
N THR A 357 7.94 56.44 -13.02
CA THR A 357 7.34 56.95 -14.26
C THR A 357 8.43 57.24 -15.28
N GLN A 358 8.39 56.54 -16.41
CA GLN A 358 9.29 56.81 -17.53
C GLN A 358 8.77 58.03 -18.30
N GLY A 359 9.60 59.07 -18.38
CA GLY A 359 9.37 60.19 -19.26
C GLY A 359 9.59 59.79 -20.72
N THR A 360 9.08 60.60 -21.65
CA THR A 360 9.56 60.55 -23.05
C THR A 360 11.00 61.06 -23.11
N SER A 361 11.65 61.01 -24.28
CA SER A 361 13.04 61.47 -24.45
C SER A 361 13.30 62.92 -24.03
N THR A 362 12.26 63.75 -23.90
CA THR A 362 12.35 65.16 -23.52
C THR A 362 11.78 65.46 -22.13
N VAL A 363 11.28 64.44 -21.42
CA VAL A 363 10.67 64.58 -20.09
C VAL A 363 11.48 63.77 -19.10
N LYS A 364 11.77 64.35 -17.92
CA LYS A 364 12.48 63.62 -16.88
C LYS A 364 11.68 62.41 -16.41
N ASP A 365 12.38 61.36 -16.01
CA ASP A 365 11.77 60.28 -15.25
C ASP A 365 11.40 60.76 -13.84
N SER A 366 10.47 60.07 -13.19
CA SER A 366 10.14 60.30 -11.78
C SER A 366 10.18 59.01 -10.98
N PHE A 367 10.82 59.06 -9.81
CA PHE A 367 10.71 57.99 -8.81
C PHE A 367 10.11 58.53 -7.54
N GLU A 368 9.01 57.91 -7.13
CA GLU A 368 8.15 58.44 -6.10
C GLU A 368 7.68 57.34 -5.16
N THR A 369 7.46 57.70 -3.89
CA THR A 369 6.77 56.85 -2.92
C THR A 369 5.44 57.46 -2.52
N CYS A 370 4.40 56.64 -2.40
CA CYS A 370 3.15 57.10 -1.81
C CYS A 370 3.30 57.17 -0.28
N ALA A 371 3.14 58.35 0.31
CA ALA A 371 3.35 58.57 1.75
C ALA A 371 2.32 59.52 2.37
N LYS A 372 2.05 59.30 3.67
CA LYS A 372 1.19 60.14 4.51
C LYS A 372 2.05 61.14 5.27
N ASP A 373 1.70 62.42 5.22
CA ASP A 373 2.40 63.45 6.00
C ASP A 373 1.80 63.68 7.40
N ALA A 374 2.40 64.61 8.15
CA ALA A 374 2.00 64.97 9.51
C ALA A 374 0.56 65.54 9.60
N THR A 375 0.01 66.05 8.48
CA THR A 375 -1.38 66.55 8.41
C THR A 375 -2.38 65.45 8.06
N ASN A 376 -1.92 64.21 7.96
CA ASN A 376 -2.65 63.05 7.49
C ASN A 376 -3.01 63.05 5.99
N THR A 377 -2.33 63.86 5.18
CA THR A 377 -2.55 63.94 3.74
C THR A 377 -1.69 62.90 3.02
N TYR A 378 -2.29 62.11 2.14
CA TYR A 378 -1.59 61.16 1.26
C TYR A 378 -1.18 61.87 -0.03
N ALA A 379 0.09 61.74 -0.41
CA ALA A 379 0.59 62.24 -1.69
C ALA A 379 1.78 61.42 -2.18
N TRP A 380 1.96 61.39 -3.51
CA TRP A 380 3.20 60.91 -4.10
C TRP A 380 4.34 61.88 -3.78
N ARG A 381 5.42 61.35 -3.22
CA ARG A 381 6.61 62.12 -2.83
C ARG A 381 7.77 61.68 -3.70
N THR A 382 8.35 62.61 -4.44
CA THR A 382 9.55 62.39 -5.25
C THR A 382 10.75 62.07 -4.36
N ILE A 383 11.44 61.00 -4.70
CA ILE A 383 12.68 60.56 -4.03
C ILE A 383 13.90 61.07 -4.80
N TYR A 384 13.82 61.17 -6.14
CA TYR A 384 14.83 61.79 -7.00
C TYR A 384 14.23 62.49 -8.22
#